data_AF-A0A7C2ZJU5-F1
#
_entry.id   AF-A0A7C2ZJU5-F1
#
_cell.length_a   1.000
_cell.length_b   1.000
_cell.length_c   1.000
_cell.angle_alpha   90.00
_cell.angle_beta   90.00
_cell.angle_gamma   90.00
#
_symmetry.space_group_name_H-M   'P 1'
#
loop_
_entity.id
_entity.type
_entity.pdbx_description
1 polymer ?
#
loop_
_entity_poly.entity_id
_entity_poly.type
_entity_poly.pdbx_seq_one_letter_code
_entity_poly.pdbx_strand_id
1 'polypeptide(L)'
;MNVSREKVKKFLLFLLSHHTEEYAHRTLKVRFRGRELRLCARCSGLTIGFILGIIVQFYVWKWLYVPEPLAMLIVTLFLTPALVDWGTQSVLGRESKNWLRVATGCLLGFGIGFTRFIELLRLLLLVSFF
;
A
#
# COMPACT_ATOMS: atom_id res chain seq x y z
N MET A 1 -15.47 23.67 22.94
CA MET A 1 -14.02 23.71 22.61
C MET A 1 -13.85 24.21 21.18
N ASN A 2 -13.27 25.40 20.98
CA ASN A 2 -12.94 25.89 19.63
C ASN A 2 -11.61 25.28 19.18
N VAL A 3 -11.67 24.28 18.30
CA VAL A 3 -10.46 23.69 17.68
C VAL A 3 -10.00 24.62 16.56
N SER A 4 -8.75 25.08 16.61
CA SER A 4 -8.21 25.95 15.57
C SER A 4 -8.09 25.22 14.22
N ARG A 5 -8.30 25.93 13.11
CA ARG A 5 -8.15 25.37 11.75
C ARG A 5 -6.79 24.72 11.53
N GLU A 6 -5.73 25.28 12.11
CA GLU A 6 -4.38 24.72 12.02
C GLU A 6 -4.26 23.37 12.73
N LYS A 7 -4.85 23.20 13.92
CA LYS A 7 -4.90 21.89 14.59
C LYS A 7 -5.62 20.85 13.73
N VAL A 8 -6.73 21.24 13.08
CA VAL A 8 -7.46 20.35 12.17
C VAL A 8 -6.60 19.95 10.97
N LYS A 9 -5.86 20.87 10.34
CA LYS A 9 -4.97 20.56 9.21
C LYS A 9 -3.87 19.59 9.60
N LYS A 10 -3.20 19.81 10.75
CA LYS A 10 -2.15 18.92 11.26
C LYS A 10 -2.69 17.54 11.56
N PHE A 11 -3.86 17.47 12.17
CA PHE A 11 -4.55 16.21 12.44
C PHE A 11 -4.91 15.48 11.15
N LEU A 12 -5.46 16.17 10.15
CA LEU A 12 -5.78 15.58 8.84
C LEU A 12 -4.53 15.11 8.09
N LEU A 13 -3.44 15.88 8.13
CA LEU A 13 -2.15 15.45 7.57
C LEU A 13 -1.70 14.14 8.22
N PHE A 14 -1.67 14.09 9.54
CA PHE A 14 -1.27 12.89 10.26
C PHE A 14 -2.20 11.71 9.97
N LEU A 15 -3.51 11.93 9.94
CA LEU A 15 -4.50 10.88 9.68
C LEU A 15 -4.37 10.29 8.27
N LEU A 16 -4.16 11.13 7.26
CA LEU A 16 -4.14 10.72 5.85
C LEU A 16 -2.77 10.26 5.35
N SER A 17 -1.69 10.71 5.99
CA SER A 17 -0.34 10.35 5.56
C SER A 17 0.53 9.71 6.63
N HIS A 18 0.06 9.57 7.87
CA HIS A 18 0.87 9.06 8.99
C HIS A 18 2.21 9.80 9.14
N HIS A 19 2.21 11.09 8.82
CA HIS A 19 3.40 11.94 8.84
C HIS A 19 3.09 13.21 9.61
N THR A 20 4.08 13.68 10.35
CA THR A 20 4.11 15.03 10.92
C THR A 20 4.42 16.04 9.80
N GLU A 21 4.29 17.33 10.11
CA GLU A 21 4.58 18.41 9.15
C GLU A 21 6.02 18.39 8.64
N GLU A 22 6.96 17.95 9.48
CA GLU A 22 8.38 17.76 9.13
C GLU A 22 8.56 16.81 7.94
N TYR A 23 7.71 15.79 7.82
CA TYR A 23 7.77 14.78 6.75
C TYR A 23 6.74 15.01 5.65
N ALA A 24 6.18 16.21 5.54
CA ALA A 24 5.15 16.53 4.55
C ALA A 24 5.62 16.36 3.09
N HIS A 25 6.93 16.38 2.82
CA HIS A 25 7.49 16.11 1.50
C HIS A 25 7.35 14.64 1.07
N ARG A 26 7.11 13.71 2.00
CA ARG A 26 6.85 12.28 1.72
C ARG A 26 5.42 12.00 1.25
N THR A 27 4.64 13.05 1.02
CA THR A 27 3.21 12.98 0.65
C THR A 27 2.95 13.38 -0.80
N LEU A 28 1.87 12.87 -1.37
CA LEU A 28 1.28 13.33 -2.62
C LEU A 28 0.24 14.41 -2.30
N LYS A 29 0.30 15.53 -3.03
CA LYS A 29 -0.70 16.59 -2.94
C LYS A 29 -1.87 16.27 -3.86
N VAL A 30 -3.07 16.16 -3.30
CA VAL A 30 -4.30 15.88 -4.04
C VAL A 30 -5.28 17.01 -3.77
N ARG A 31 -5.82 17.64 -4.81
CA ARG A 31 -6.86 18.66 -4.66
C ARG A 31 -8.24 18.02 -4.76
N PHE A 32 -9.05 18.18 -3.72
CA PHE A 32 -10.42 17.67 -3.67
C PHE A 32 -11.37 18.75 -3.15
N ARG A 33 -12.42 19.08 -3.92
CA ARG A 33 -13.43 20.11 -3.57
C ARG A 33 -12.82 21.44 -3.09
N GLY A 34 -11.80 21.92 -3.81
CA GLY A 34 -11.10 23.17 -3.47
C GLY A 34 -10.16 23.11 -2.26
N ARG A 35 -9.96 21.92 -1.67
CA ARG A 35 -9.02 21.70 -0.54
C ARG A 35 -7.83 20.85 -0.98
N GLU A 36 -6.65 21.17 -0.48
CA GLU A 36 -5.45 20.34 -0.67
C GLU A 36 -5.38 19.29 0.44
N LEU A 37 -5.36 18.01 0.06
CA LEU A 37 -5.13 16.86 0.90
C LEU A 37 -3.71 16.34 0.65
N ARG A 38 -3.11 15.76 1.68
CA ARG A 38 -1.80 15.12 1.61
C ARG A 38 -1.95 13.65 1.96
N LEU A 39 -1.62 12.78 1.01
CA LEU A 39 -1.67 11.33 1.18
C LEU A 39 -0.25 10.77 1.24
N CYS A 40 0.01 9.75 2.05
CA CYS A 40 1.34 9.12 2.04
C CYS A 40 1.64 8.56 0.65
N ALA A 41 2.80 8.91 0.07
CA ALA A 41 3.17 8.45 -1.27
C ALA A 41 3.27 6.92 -1.34
N ARG A 42 3.84 6.28 -0.31
CA ARG A 42 3.96 4.83 -0.26
C ARG A 42 2.62 4.14 -0.08
N CYS A 43 1.78 4.60 0.87
CA CYS A 43 0.46 4.01 1.10
C CYS A 43 -0.46 4.17 -0.11
N SER A 44 -0.34 5.29 -0.84
CA SER A 44 -1.08 5.50 -2.10
C SER A 44 -0.66 4.46 -3.14
N GLY A 45 0.65 4.24 -3.31
CA GLY A 45 1.18 3.17 -4.16
C GLY A 45 0.67 1.79 -3.74
N LEU A 46 0.78 1.45 -2.45
CA LEU A 46 0.30 0.18 -1.89
C LEU A 46 -1.18 -0.05 -2.18
N THR A 47 -2.03 0.97 -1.98
CA THR A 47 -3.47 0.85 -2.21
C THR A 47 -3.75 0.57 -3.70
N ILE A 48 -3.09 1.30 -4.61
CA ILE A 48 -3.23 1.09 -6.05
C ILE A 48 -2.79 -0.33 -6.42
N GLY A 49 -1.60 -0.73 -5.98
CA GLY A 49 -1.05 -2.05 -6.24
C GLY A 49 -1.94 -3.18 -5.74
N PHE A 50 -2.48 -3.04 -4.52
CA PHE A 50 -3.37 -4.03 -3.92
C PHE A 50 -4.64 -4.24 -4.74
N ILE A 51 -5.28 -3.15 -5.16
CA ILE A 51 -6.45 -3.22 -6.03
C ILE A 51 -6.10 -3.90 -7.36
N LEU A 52 -4.96 -3.56 -7.96
CA LEU A 52 -4.49 -4.19 -9.20
C LEU A 52 -4.21 -5.69 -9.02
N GLY A 53 -3.59 -6.08 -7.92
CA GLY A 53 -3.32 -7.49 -7.58
C GLY A 53 -4.62 -8.30 -7.49
N ILE A 54 -5.63 -7.75 -6.81
CA ILE A 54 -6.97 -8.34 -6.73
C ILE A 54 -7.61 -8.47 -8.12
N ILE A 55 -7.58 -7.42 -8.94
CA ILE A 55 -8.13 -7.46 -10.30
C ILE A 55 -7.44 -8.57 -11.12
N VAL A 56 -6.12 -8.63 -11.11
CA VAL A 56 -5.36 -9.68 -11.82
C VAL A 56 -5.73 -11.06 -11.30
N GLN A 57 -5.87 -11.22 -9.99
CA GLN A 57 -6.28 -12.48 -9.37
C GLN A 57 -7.66 -12.94 -9.88
N PHE A 58 -8.64 -12.04 -9.94
CA PHE A 58 -10.01 -12.36 -10.36
C PHE A 58 -10.13 -12.65 -11.86
N TYR A 59 -9.48 -11.85 -12.72
CA TYR A 59 -9.70 -11.90 -14.17
C TYR A 59 -8.71 -12.77 -14.93
N VAL A 60 -7.44 -12.81 -14.50
CA VAL A 60 -6.36 -13.53 -15.20
C VAL A 60 -6.10 -14.88 -14.55
N TRP A 61 -6.05 -14.92 -13.22
CA TRP A 61 -5.57 -16.08 -12.47
C TRP A 61 -6.62 -17.14 -12.12
N LYS A 62 -7.89 -16.93 -12.51
CA LYS A 62 -8.90 -18.00 -12.56
C LYS A 62 -8.44 -19.14 -13.48
N TRP A 63 -7.65 -18.81 -14.50
CA TRP A 63 -7.23 -19.72 -15.57
C TRP A 63 -5.79 -20.22 -15.42
N LEU A 64 -5.03 -19.67 -14.47
CA LEU A 64 -3.61 -20.00 -14.27
C LEU A 64 -3.41 -20.69 -12.91
N TYR A 65 -2.90 -21.93 -12.94
CA TYR A 65 -2.44 -22.63 -11.75
C TYR A 65 -1.00 -22.19 -11.45
N VAL A 66 -0.79 -21.51 -10.33
CA VAL A 66 0.55 -21.18 -9.82
C VAL A 66 0.75 -21.98 -8.53
N PRO A 67 1.76 -22.88 -8.48
CA PRO A 67 2.10 -23.61 -7.27
C PRO A 67 2.42 -22.65 -6.11
N GLU A 68 2.02 -23.03 -4.90
CA GLU A 68 2.19 -22.21 -3.70
C GLU A 68 3.64 -21.73 -3.46
N PRO A 69 4.69 -22.57 -3.62
CA PRO A 69 6.07 -22.09 -3.45
C PRO A 69 6.46 -20.99 -4.44
N LEU A 70 5.98 -21.10 -5.69
CA LEU A 70 6.23 -20.10 -6.73
C LEU A 70 5.46 -18.80 -6.43
N ALA A 71 4.23 -18.91 -5.94
CA ALA A 71 3.46 -17.74 -5.50
C ALA A 71 4.16 -17.01 -4.35
N MET A 72 4.65 -17.73 -3.34
CA MET A 72 5.41 -17.14 -2.23
C MET A 72 6.69 -16.44 -2.70
N LEU A 73 7.42 -17.04 -3.65
CA LEU A 73 8.60 -16.41 -4.24
C LEU A 73 8.23 -15.10 -4.97
N ILE A 74 7.20 -15.11 -5.80
CA ILE A 74 6.72 -13.92 -6.53
C ILE A 74 6.34 -12.80 -5.55
N VAL A 75 5.59 -13.12 -4.50
CA VAL A 75 5.18 -12.15 -3.47
C VAL A 75 6.40 -11.56 -2.74
N THR A 76 7.37 -12.40 -2.39
CA THR A 76 8.61 -11.97 -1.73
C THR A 76 9.42 -11.02 -2.62
N LEU A 77 9.52 -11.33 -3.92
CA LEU A 77 10.18 -10.47 -4.90
C LEU A 77 9.48 -9.10 -5.02
N PHE A 78 8.14 -9.07 -4.99
CA PHE A 78 7.39 -7.82 -5.05
C PHE A 78 7.48 -6.97 -3.77
N LEU A 79 7.67 -7.59 -2.60
CA LEU A 79 7.85 -6.89 -1.32
C LEU A 79 9.26 -6.29 -1.17
N THR A 80 10.27 -6.97 -1.71
CA THR A 80 11.69 -6.60 -1.55
C THR A 80 12.00 -5.13 -1.89
N PRO A 81 11.54 -4.55 -3.02
CA PRO A 81 11.83 -3.15 -3.36
C PRO A 81 11.36 -2.15 -2.30
N ALA A 82 10.18 -2.35 -1.71
CA ALA A 82 9.65 -1.48 -0.66
C ALA A 82 10.44 -1.63 0.64
N LEU A 83 10.84 -2.86 0.97
CA LEU A 83 11.68 -3.16 2.13
C LEU A 83 13.06 -2.50 1.99
N VAL A 84 13.71 -2.60 0.82
CA VAL A 84 15.00 -1.95 0.55
C VAL A 84 14.87 -0.43 0.55
N ASP A 85 13.84 0.13 -0.09
CA ASP A 85 13.62 1.58 -0.08
C ASP A 85 13.43 2.11 1.34
N TRP A 86 12.62 1.43 2.17
CA TRP A 86 12.39 1.81 3.56
C TRP A 86 13.60 1.55 4.46
N GLY A 87 14.26 0.41 4.31
CA GLY A 87 15.43 0.03 5.10
C GLY A 87 16.59 1.00 4.89
N THR A 88 16.87 1.36 3.63
CA THR A 88 17.89 2.37 3.32
C THR A 88 17.51 3.77 3.85
N GLN A 89 16.22 4.13 3.87
CA GLN A 89 15.75 5.37 4.50
C GLN A 89 15.95 5.37 6.01
N SER A 90 15.60 4.26 6.67
CA SER A 90 15.51 4.20 8.13
C SER A 90 16.85 3.91 8.79
N VAL A 91 17.70 3.11 8.14
CA VAL A 91 19.00 2.67 8.68
C VAL A 91 20.15 3.52 8.16
N LEU A 92 20.12 3.91 6.87
CA LEU A 92 21.24 4.62 6.22
C LEU A 92 20.98 6.12 6.05
N GLY A 93 19.83 6.63 6.51
CA GLY A 93 19.48 8.06 6.41
C GLY A 93 19.28 8.57 4.99
N ARG A 94 19.16 7.69 3.99
CA ARG A 94 18.94 8.10 2.59
C ARG A 94 17.52 8.60 2.39
N GLU A 95 17.32 9.86 2.00
CA GLU A 95 15.97 10.32 1.65
C GLU A 95 15.49 9.72 0.31
N SER A 96 14.27 9.17 0.29
CA SER A 96 13.66 8.64 -0.94
C SER A 96 12.88 9.70 -1.71
N LYS A 97 12.51 9.37 -2.95
CA LYS A 97 11.72 10.21 -3.85
C LYS A 97 10.29 9.69 -3.90
N ASN A 98 9.29 10.57 -3.99
CA ASN A 98 7.88 10.16 -3.97
C ASN A 98 7.51 9.20 -5.11
N TRP A 99 8.06 9.39 -6.31
CA TRP A 99 7.83 8.45 -7.42
C TRP A 99 8.35 7.04 -7.08
N LEU A 100 9.50 6.94 -6.40
CA LEU A 100 10.07 5.66 -5.97
C LEU A 100 9.23 5.03 -4.84
N ARG A 101 8.74 5.85 -3.90
CA ARG A 101 7.83 5.40 -2.83
C ARG A 101 6.51 4.86 -3.40
N VAL A 102 5.96 5.53 -4.40
CA VAL A 102 4.75 5.07 -5.10
C VAL A 102 5.02 3.77 -5.85
N ALA A 103 6.10 3.70 -6.63
CA ALA A 103 6.44 2.51 -7.42
C ALA A 103 6.68 1.28 -6.53
N THR A 104 7.55 1.40 -5.54
CA THR A 104 7.86 0.30 -4.60
C THR A 104 6.65 -0.06 -3.73
N GLY A 105 5.86 0.94 -3.29
CA GLY A 105 4.58 0.71 -2.62
C GLY A 105 3.60 -0.06 -3.50
N CYS A 106 3.50 0.27 -4.79
CA CYS A 106 2.64 -0.42 -5.75
C CYS A 106 3.04 -1.89 -5.92
N LEU A 107 4.34 -2.18 -6.03
CA LEU A 107 4.82 -3.57 -6.09
C LEU A 107 4.45 -4.33 -4.81
N LEU A 108 4.70 -3.75 -3.64
CA LEU A 108 4.30 -4.34 -2.35
C LEU A 108 2.80 -4.64 -2.29
N GLY A 109 1.96 -3.65 -2.62
CA GLY A 109 0.51 -3.81 -2.65
C GLY A 109 0.08 -4.89 -3.63
N PHE A 110 0.66 -4.91 -4.83
CA PHE A 110 0.38 -5.90 -5.86
C PHE A 110 0.71 -7.31 -5.36
N GLY A 111 1.89 -7.53 -4.77
CA GLY A 111 2.26 -8.81 -4.18
C GLY A 111 1.24 -9.28 -3.13
N ILE A 112 0.81 -8.38 -2.22
CA ILE A 112 -0.21 -8.70 -1.21
C ILE A 112 -1.55 -9.04 -1.88
N GLY A 113 -2.05 -8.20 -2.78
CA GLY A 113 -3.33 -8.40 -3.47
C GLY A 113 -3.33 -9.61 -4.40
N PHE A 114 -2.15 -10.03 -4.87
CA PHE A 114 -1.94 -11.21 -5.70
C PHE A 114 -2.01 -12.52 -4.91
N THR A 115 -1.75 -12.50 -3.60
CA THR A 115 -1.87 -13.72 -2.78
C THR A 115 -3.29 -14.29 -2.87
N ARG A 116 -3.42 -15.59 -3.15
CA ARG A 116 -4.73 -16.19 -3.32
C ARG A 116 -5.48 -16.21 -1.99
N PHE A 117 -6.38 -15.24 -1.77
CA PHE A 117 -7.36 -15.26 -0.66
C PHE A 117 -8.33 -16.47 -0.70
N ILE A 118 -8.22 -17.33 -1.72
CA ILE A 118 -9.12 -18.45 -2.00
C ILE A 118 -9.05 -19.53 -0.92
N GLU A 119 -7.90 -19.77 -0.28
CA GLU A 119 -7.83 -20.74 0.82
C GLU A 119 -8.62 -20.25 2.04
N LEU A 120 -8.62 -18.95 2.33
CA LEU A 120 -9.42 -18.39 3.43
C LEU A 120 -10.93 -18.44 3.12
N LEU A 121 -11.34 -18.08 1.89
CA LEU A 121 -12.75 -18.17 1.50
C LEU A 121 -13.23 -19.63 1.40
N ARG A 122 -12.40 -20.55 0.88
CA ARG A 122 -12.70 -21.99 0.87
C ARG A 122 -12.81 -22.52 2.29
N LEU A 123 -11.88 -22.18 3.18
CA LEU A 123 -11.92 -22.55 4.58
C LEU A 123 -13.20 -22.03 5.23
N LEU A 124 -13.50 -20.73 5.12
CA LEU A 124 -14.72 -20.10 5.65
C LEU A 124 -16.00 -20.74 5.12
N LEU A 125 -16.06 -21.06 3.82
CA LEU A 125 -17.18 -21.79 3.23
C LEU A 125 -17.27 -23.21 3.80
N LEU A 126 -16.15 -23.93 3.92
CA LEU A 126 -16.10 -25.26 4.52
C LEU A 126 -16.64 -25.24 5.95
N VAL A 127 -16.17 -24.31 6.81
CA VAL A 127 -16.66 -24.19 8.20
C VAL A 127 -18.10 -23.70 8.30
N SER A 128 -18.67 -23.12 7.24
CA SER A 128 -20.09 -22.73 7.22
C SER A 128 -21.04 -23.87 6.82
N PHE A 129 -20.51 -25.03 6.39
CA PHE A 129 -21.25 -26.25 6.06
C PHE A 129 -21.04 -27.39 7.08
N PHE A 130 -20.32 -27.15 8.18
CA PHE A 130 -20.17 -28.02 9.34
C PHE A 130 -20.72 -27.32 10.59
#